data_AF-A0A9N8DJ67-F1
#
_entry.id   AF-A0A9N8DJ67-F1
#
_cell.length_a   1.000
_cell.length_b   1.000
_cell.length_c   1.000
_cell.angle_alpha   90.00
_cell.angle_beta   90.00
_cell.angle_gamma   90.00
#
_symmetry.space_group_name_H-M   'P 1'
#
loop_
_entity.id
_entity.type
_entity.pdbx_description
1 polymer ?
#
loop_
_entity_poly.entity_id
_entity_poly.type
_entity_poly.pdbx_seq_one_letter_code
_entity_poly.pdbx_strand_id
1 'polypeptide(L)'
;MSSIFDYLTSSAVSLTVSGNTGISPFFTLFLIGVIEKSDPELLHMDGWIEKVLSSWIAIIILGILTGLEFLGKCIPVLDEAIDSIEVFVVPVLSIFGSLGTLGLLDAAQAAAAGDRRLLVADGVLWFVKVVLVLTGIVLALCIHLFKMLIRLIGLTCCAGCCQPCITVVEISCVLCGVLLAIFIRQLAIITCIILLGAAGFAIYKKFFENKEDDTPQTHTTAPNMDINATTTTDNNKPNTPTSTQATSPNQNNNAPTDVENQVEIPVIVIPSTIDTAESNGSELPPPIPPPSSNPDYIEVQLSTSQEEDRNDNNNKNKKESKDN
;
A
#
# COMPACT_ATOMS: atom_id res chain seq x y z
N MET A 1 8.02 32.37 2.75
CA MET A 1 8.85 31.20 2.37
C MET A 1 8.44 29.94 3.14
N SER A 2 7.98 30.08 4.40
CA SER A 2 7.36 29.01 5.20
C SER A 2 6.24 28.27 4.47
N SER A 3 5.28 28.98 3.87
CA SER A 3 4.11 28.32 3.25
C SER A 3 4.47 27.35 2.10
N ILE A 4 5.41 27.71 1.22
CA ILE A 4 5.86 26.82 0.13
C ILE A 4 6.53 25.56 0.70
N PHE A 5 7.32 25.73 1.76
CA PHE A 5 7.98 24.64 2.43
C PHE A 5 6.98 23.68 3.08
N ASP A 6 5.91 24.21 3.68
CA ASP A 6 4.82 23.39 4.24
C ASP A 6 4.08 22.60 3.15
N TYR A 7 3.75 23.20 2.02
CA TYR A 7 3.14 22.49 0.87
C TYR A 7 4.04 21.37 0.34
N LEU A 8 5.33 21.68 0.14
CA LEU A 8 6.31 20.71 -0.37
C LEU A 8 6.43 19.53 0.60
N THR A 9 6.44 19.83 1.89
CA THR A 9 6.58 18.81 2.91
C THR A 9 5.33 17.95 3.04
N SER A 10 4.13 18.54 3.09
CA SER A 10 2.87 17.77 3.13
C SER A 10 2.74 16.88 1.89
N SER A 11 3.13 17.39 0.72
CA SER A 11 3.17 16.61 -0.53
C SER A 11 4.17 15.45 -0.43
N ALA A 12 5.36 15.69 0.12
CA ALA A 12 6.39 14.67 0.30
C ALA A 12 5.98 13.59 1.30
N VAL A 13 5.30 13.95 2.40
CA VAL A 13 4.74 12.98 3.35
C VAL A 13 3.73 12.09 2.65
N SER A 14 2.79 12.68 1.91
CA SER A 14 1.76 11.90 1.20
C SER A 14 2.35 10.95 0.16
N LEU A 15 3.32 11.43 -0.62
CA LEU A 15 4.01 10.60 -1.60
C LEU A 15 4.86 9.50 -0.95
N THR A 16 5.49 9.80 0.19
CA THR A 16 6.27 8.82 0.96
C THR A 16 5.38 7.73 1.54
N VAL A 17 4.25 8.11 2.15
CA VAL A 17 3.28 7.14 2.69
C VAL A 17 2.71 6.29 1.56
N SER A 18 2.30 6.91 0.45
CA SER A 18 1.84 6.17 -0.73
C SER A 18 2.92 5.24 -1.28
N GLY A 19 4.16 5.68 -1.41
CA GLY A 19 5.26 4.81 -1.86
C GLY A 19 5.50 3.61 -0.93
N ASN A 20 5.41 3.81 0.38
CA ASN A 20 5.53 2.74 1.37
C ASN A 20 4.39 1.70 1.28
N THR A 21 3.19 2.12 0.85
CA THR A 21 2.11 1.14 0.55
C THR A 21 2.50 0.17 -0.56
N GLY A 22 3.43 0.52 -1.45
CA GLY A 22 3.98 -0.39 -2.44
C GLY A 22 4.85 -1.51 -1.85
N ILE A 23 5.48 -1.27 -0.71
CA ILE A 23 6.33 -2.25 -0.02
C ILE A 23 5.47 -3.17 0.85
N SER A 24 4.65 -2.58 1.72
CA SER A 24 3.76 -3.31 2.63
C SER A 24 2.47 -2.52 2.84
N PRO A 25 1.40 -2.81 2.07
CA PRO A 25 0.23 -1.95 2.02
C PRO A 25 -0.59 -2.00 3.32
N PHE A 26 -0.80 -3.18 3.91
CA PHE A 26 -1.60 -3.27 5.14
C PHE A 26 -0.84 -2.73 6.33
N PHE A 27 0.47 -3.00 6.43
CA PHE A 27 1.30 -2.45 7.50
C PHE A 27 1.38 -0.93 7.44
N THR A 28 1.51 -0.34 6.24
CA THR A 28 1.55 1.11 6.08
C THR A 28 0.24 1.75 6.57
N LEU A 29 -0.92 1.22 6.18
CA LEU A 29 -2.21 1.74 6.64
C LEU A 29 -2.43 1.49 8.13
N PHE A 30 -1.99 0.35 8.65
CA PHE A 30 -2.01 0.06 10.08
C PHE A 30 -1.23 1.12 10.86
N LEU A 31 -0.02 1.47 10.43
CA LEU A 31 0.78 2.52 11.05
C LEU A 31 0.09 3.89 11.00
N ILE A 32 -0.44 4.28 9.85
CA ILE A 32 -1.19 5.55 9.72
C ILE A 32 -2.39 5.58 10.66
N GLY A 33 -3.17 4.50 10.73
CA GLY A 33 -4.31 4.40 11.64
C GLY A 33 -3.91 4.47 13.11
N VAL A 34 -2.84 3.79 13.51
CA VAL A 34 -2.32 3.83 14.90
C VAL A 34 -1.80 5.22 15.26
N ILE A 35 -1.10 5.90 14.34
CA ILE A 35 -0.56 7.23 14.57
C ILE A 35 -1.69 8.24 14.72
N GLU A 36 -2.65 8.26 13.80
CA GLU A 36 -3.83 9.14 13.89
C GLU A 36 -4.61 8.90 15.19
N LYS A 37 -4.77 7.64 15.58
CA LYS A 37 -5.48 7.27 16.81
C LYS A 37 -4.75 7.75 18.07
N SER A 38 -3.43 7.81 18.02
CA SER A 38 -2.55 8.20 19.14
C SER A 38 -2.43 9.71 19.25
N ASP A 39 -2.27 10.41 18.13
CA ASP A 39 -2.16 11.86 18.06
C ASP A 39 -2.78 12.39 16.75
N PRO A 40 -4.06 12.83 16.79
CA PRO A 40 -4.76 13.30 15.59
C PRO A 40 -4.22 14.65 15.08
N GLU A 41 -3.45 15.40 15.89
CA GLU A 41 -2.87 16.68 15.46
C GLU A 41 -1.72 16.48 14.44
N LEU A 42 -1.12 15.28 14.37
CA LEU A 42 0.02 15.01 13.49
C LEU A 42 -0.35 14.88 12.01
N LEU A 43 -1.51 14.32 11.69
CA LEU A 43 -1.93 13.99 10.33
C LEU A 43 -3.14 14.83 9.87
N HIS A 44 -3.96 15.35 10.80
CA HIS A 44 -5.15 16.17 10.51
C HIS A 44 -6.06 15.51 9.48
N MET A 45 -6.34 14.21 9.65
CA MET A 45 -7.01 13.43 8.63
C MET A 45 -8.45 13.93 8.36
N ASP A 46 -8.89 13.91 7.11
CA ASP A 46 -10.24 14.38 6.75
C ASP A 46 -11.32 13.44 7.32
N GLY A 47 -12.42 14.02 7.82
CA GLY A 47 -13.29 13.37 8.82
C GLY A 47 -13.98 12.07 8.38
N TRP A 48 -14.06 11.76 7.09
CA TRP A 48 -14.51 10.43 6.65
C TRP A 48 -13.39 9.40 6.64
N ILE A 49 -12.17 9.77 6.21
CA ILE A 49 -11.00 8.88 6.23
C ILE A 49 -10.61 8.59 7.68
N GLU A 50 -10.67 9.61 8.56
CA GLU A 50 -10.43 9.47 9.99
C GLU A 50 -11.29 8.34 10.58
N LYS A 51 -12.60 8.36 10.33
CA LYS A 51 -13.52 7.34 10.82
C LYS A 51 -13.22 5.95 10.28
N VAL A 52 -12.73 5.86 9.04
CA VAL A 52 -12.45 4.57 8.40
C VAL A 52 -11.12 3.98 8.88
N LEU A 53 -10.05 4.77 8.99
CA LEU A 53 -8.71 4.28 9.34
C LEU A 53 -8.43 4.29 10.86
N SER A 54 -8.98 5.27 11.59
CA SER A 54 -8.74 5.45 13.04
C SER A 54 -9.76 4.69 13.91
N SER A 55 -10.76 4.04 13.31
CA SER A 55 -11.69 3.18 14.05
C SER A 55 -10.97 1.99 14.67
N TRP A 56 -11.28 1.68 15.93
CA TRP A 56 -10.74 0.52 16.64
C TRP A 56 -10.89 -0.78 15.85
N ILE A 57 -12.05 -0.96 15.21
CA ILE A 57 -12.35 -2.15 14.40
C ILE A 57 -11.41 -2.20 13.19
N ALA A 58 -11.21 -1.05 12.53
CA ALA A 58 -10.33 -0.97 11.36
C ALA A 58 -8.87 -1.25 11.72
N ILE A 59 -8.35 -0.70 12.82
CA ILE A 59 -6.98 -0.94 13.30
C ILE A 59 -6.77 -2.42 13.63
N ILE A 60 -7.74 -3.06 14.28
CA ILE A 60 -7.66 -4.50 14.59
C ILE A 60 -7.63 -5.32 13.29
N ILE A 61 -8.53 -5.02 12.34
CA ILE A 61 -8.57 -5.71 11.05
C ILE A 61 -7.26 -5.51 10.27
N LEU A 62 -6.76 -4.27 10.17
CA LEU A 62 -5.48 -3.95 9.53
C LEU A 62 -4.31 -4.64 10.22
N GLY A 63 -4.32 -4.75 11.55
CA GLY A 63 -3.31 -5.48 12.32
C GLY A 63 -3.33 -6.98 12.00
N ILE A 64 -4.50 -7.58 11.89
CA ILE A 64 -4.66 -8.99 11.48
C ILE A 64 -4.18 -9.18 10.04
N LEU A 65 -4.59 -8.31 9.10
CA LEU A 65 -4.15 -8.37 7.71
C LEU A 65 -2.64 -8.18 7.59
N THR A 66 -2.05 -7.28 8.37
CA THR A 66 -0.59 -7.11 8.48
C THR A 66 0.09 -8.39 8.95
N GLY A 67 -0.48 -9.07 9.96
CA GLY A 67 0.02 -10.35 10.43
C GLY A 67 -0.04 -11.44 9.35
N LEU A 68 -1.16 -11.52 8.62
CA LEU A 68 -1.33 -12.46 7.51
C LEU A 68 -0.39 -12.14 6.34
N GLU A 69 -0.20 -10.86 6.03
CA GLU A 69 0.76 -10.37 5.03
C GLU A 69 2.18 -10.83 5.39
N PHE A 70 2.60 -10.58 6.63
CA PHE A 70 3.92 -10.99 7.13
C PHE A 70 4.11 -12.50 7.08
N LEU A 71 3.14 -13.28 7.58
CA LEU A 71 3.20 -14.75 7.59
C LEU A 71 3.23 -15.32 6.18
N GLY A 72 2.44 -14.76 5.28
CA GLY A 72 2.39 -15.17 3.89
C GLY A 72 3.71 -14.93 3.14
N LYS A 73 4.37 -13.80 3.42
CA LYS A 73 5.69 -13.46 2.87
C LYS A 73 6.81 -14.39 3.36
N CYS A 74 6.61 -15.06 4.50
CA CYS A 74 7.57 -16.03 5.03
C CYS A 74 7.52 -17.40 4.33
N ILE A 75 6.44 -17.72 3.61
CA ILE A 75 6.23 -19.03 2.97
C ILE A 75 6.32 -18.85 1.44
N PRO A 76 7.31 -19.44 0.74
CA PRO A 76 7.53 -19.22 -0.71
C PRO A 76 6.29 -19.41 -1.58
N VAL A 77 5.48 -20.44 -1.29
CA VAL A 77 4.26 -20.76 -2.06
C VAL A 77 3.17 -19.72 -1.84
N LEU A 78 3.04 -19.18 -0.63
CA LEU A 78 2.03 -18.15 -0.33
C LEU A 78 2.49 -16.76 -0.79
N ASP A 79 3.80 -16.53 -0.84
CA ASP A 79 4.40 -15.26 -1.24
C ASP A 79 4.00 -14.87 -2.67
N GLU A 80 4.08 -15.81 -3.63
CA GLU A 80 3.67 -15.57 -5.02
C GLU A 80 2.16 -15.27 -5.13
N ALA A 81 1.32 -16.00 -4.40
CA ALA A 81 -0.11 -15.78 -4.39
C ALA A 81 -0.47 -14.41 -3.80
N ILE A 82 0.17 -14.03 -2.70
CA ILE A 82 -0.06 -12.73 -2.05
C ILE A 82 0.45 -11.60 -2.92
N ASP A 83 1.63 -11.71 -3.52
CA ASP A 83 2.15 -10.69 -4.43
C ASP A 83 1.21 -10.51 -5.64
N SER A 84 0.62 -11.59 -6.16
CA SER A 84 -0.37 -11.49 -7.25
C SER A 84 -1.65 -10.73 -6.86
N ILE A 85 -2.11 -10.89 -5.60
CA ILE A 85 -3.28 -10.18 -5.07
C ILE A 85 -2.94 -8.73 -4.74
N GLU A 86 -1.76 -8.49 -4.16
CA GLU A 86 -1.26 -7.17 -3.79
C GLU A 86 -1.15 -6.24 -5.01
N VAL A 87 -0.85 -6.75 -6.21
CA VAL A 87 -0.86 -5.94 -7.45
C VAL A 87 -2.20 -5.20 -7.64
N PHE A 88 -3.32 -5.79 -7.24
CA PHE A 88 -4.65 -5.16 -7.34
C PHE A 88 -5.02 -4.34 -6.09
N VAL A 89 -4.55 -4.78 -4.92
CA VAL A 89 -4.89 -4.15 -3.64
C VAL A 89 -4.04 -2.90 -3.39
N VAL A 90 -2.77 -2.89 -3.78
CA VAL A 90 -1.81 -1.79 -3.58
C VAL A 90 -2.30 -0.46 -4.17
N PRO A 91 -2.80 -0.36 -5.42
CA PRO A 91 -3.37 0.88 -5.94
C PRO A 91 -4.48 1.46 -5.05
N VAL A 92 -5.36 0.58 -4.55
CA VAL A 92 -6.50 1.00 -3.73
C VAL A 92 -6.00 1.50 -2.38
N LEU A 93 -5.11 0.75 -1.72
CA LEU A 93 -4.56 1.14 -0.41
C LEU A 93 -3.64 2.36 -0.48
N SER A 94 -2.94 2.55 -1.61
CA SER A 94 -2.19 3.77 -1.93
C SER A 94 -3.08 5.01 -1.96
N ILE A 95 -4.29 4.91 -2.52
CA ILE A 95 -5.28 6.00 -2.47
C ILE A 95 -5.63 6.31 -1.02
N PHE A 96 -5.97 5.30 -0.21
CA PHE A 96 -6.28 5.51 1.21
C PHE A 96 -5.12 6.13 1.99
N GLY A 97 -3.88 5.69 1.77
CA GLY A 97 -2.69 6.27 2.40
C GLY A 97 -2.43 7.71 1.96
N SER A 98 -2.65 8.01 0.68
CA SER A 98 -2.55 9.37 0.15
C SER A 98 -3.62 10.27 0.78
N LEU A 99 -4.89 9.85 0.72
CA LEU A 99 -6.01 10.61 1.28
C LEU A 99 -5.86 10.83 2.79
N GLY A 100 -5.33 9.83 3.51
CA GLY A 100 -5.08 9.95 4.95
C GLY A 100 -4.03 10.99 5.34
N THR A 101 -3.15 11.35 4.42
CA THR A 101 -2.10 12.36 4.62
C THR A 101 -2.41 13.70 3.95
N LEU A 102 -3.45 13.80 3.12
CA LEU A 102 -3.83 15.04 2.45
C LEU A 102 -4.38 16.10 3.42
N GLY A 103 -4.79 15.72 4.63
CA GLY A 103 -5.17 16.66 5.69
C GLY A 103 -4.07 17.66 6.04
N LEU A 104 -2.81 17.22 6.01
CA LEU A 104 -1.63 18.08 6.15
C LEU A 104 -1.50 19.12 5.02
N LEU A 105 -2.01 18.81 3.83
CA LEU A 105 -1.99 19.73 2.69
C LEU A 105 -3.04 20.83 2.87
N ASP A 106 -4.23 20.49 3.38
CA ASP A 106 -5.30 21.45 3.66
C ASP A 106 -4.93 22.38 4.82
N ALA A 107 -4.29 21.85 5.87
CA ALA A 107 -3.75 22.66 6.96
C ALA A 107 -2.69 23.67 6.46
N ALA A 108 -1.78 23.22 5.59
CA ALA A 108 -0.77 24.09 4.98
C ALA A 108 -1.41 25.19 4.11
N GLN A 109 -2.51 24.87 3.41
CA GLN A 109 -3.24 25.84 2.62
C GLN A 109 -3.98 26.87 3.48
N ALA A 110 -4.66 26.45 4.54
CA ALA A 110 -5.33 27.36 5.46
C ALA A 110 -4.34 28.37 6.05
N ALA A 111 -3.14 27.91 6.42
CA ALA A 111 -2.06 28.79 6.89
C ALA A 111 -1.57 29.78 5.82
N ALA A 112 -1.57 29.38 4.54
CA ALA A 112 -1.17 30.23 3.41
C ALA A 112 -2.27 31.23 2.97
N ALA A 113 -3.54 30.94 3.24
CA ALA A 113 -4.69 31.72 2.80
C ALA A 113 -4.81 33.09 3.50
N GLY A 114 -4.19 33.27 4.67
CA GLY A 114 -4.16 34.53 5.41
C GLY A 114 -3.48 35.70 4.68
N ASP A 115 -2.67 35.43 3.65
CA ASP A 115 -1.74 36.41 3.05
C ASP A 115 -2.13 36.97 1.66
N ARG A 116 -3.42 36.97 1.28
CA ARG A 116 -3.97 37.56 0.02
C ARG A 116 -3.68 36.79 -1.28
N ARG A 117 -4.05 35.51 -1.35
CA ARG A 117 -4.11 34.76 -2.61
C ARG A 117 -5.29 33.78 -2.72
N LEU A 118 -6.41 34.14 -2.08
CA LEU A 118 -7.68 33.41 -1.96
C LEU A 118 -8.39 33.05 -3.29
N LEU A 119 -7.77 33.28 -4.45
CA LEU A 119 -8.42 33.20 -5.76
C LEU A 119 -7.58 32.52 -6.86
N VAL A 120 -6.38 31.99 -6.56
CA VAL A 120 -5.75 30.99 -7.45
C VAL A 120 -6.37 29.63 -7.10
N ALA A 121 -7.66 29.57 -7.41
CA ALA A 121 -8.60 28.46 -7.58
C ALA A 121 -8.46 27.25 -6.63
N ASP A 122 -9.51 27.03 -5.84
CA ASP A 122 -9.86 25.72 -5.28
C ASP A 122 -9.74 24.60 -6.34
N GLY A 123 -9.99 24.92 -7.62
CA GLY A 123 -9.78 24.01 -8.75
C GLY A 123 -8.32 23.60 -9.00
N VAL A 124 -7.33 24.50 -8.80
CA VAL A 124 -5.90 24.15 -8.93
C VAL A 124 -5.47 23.27 -7.77
N LEU A 125 -5.93 23.55 -6.55
CA LEU A 125 -5.65 22.68 -5.41
C LEU A 125 -6.23 21.28 -5.62
N TRP A 126 -7.50 21.21 -6.03
CA TRP A 126 -8.14 19.92 -6.32
C TRP A 126 -7.37 19.16 -7.40
N PHE A 127 -6.95 19.85 -8.46
CA PHE A 127 -6.10 19.28 -9.49
C PHE A 127 -4.77 18.75 -8.92
N VAL A 128 -4.08 19.52 -8.08
CA VAL A 128 -2.83 19.09 -7.42
C VAL A 128 -3.06 17.87 -6.54
N LYS A 129 -4.15 17.82 -5.75
CA LYS A 129 -4.51 16.65 -4.94
C LYS A 129 -4.69 15.40 -5.81
N VAL A 130 -5.45 15.51 -6.90
CA VAL A 130 -5.66 14.40 -7.84
C VAL A 130 -4.35 13.94 -8.48
N VAL A 131 -3.51 14.87 -8.93
CA VAL A 131 -2.18 14.56 -9.50
C VAL A 131 -1.30 13.88 -8.46
N LEU A 132 -1.34 14.32 -7.20
CA LEU A 132 -0.57 13.72 -6.11
C LEU A 132 -1.00 12.28 -5.84
N VAL A 133 -2.32 12.02 -5.78
CA VAL A 133 -2.88 10.68 -5.61
C VAL A 133 -2.50 9.78 -6.79
N LEU A 134 -2.65 10.25 -8.03
CA LEU A 134 -2.24 9.48 -9.22
C LEU A 134 -0.74 9.18 -9.22
N THR A 135 0.10 10.16 -8.86
CA THR A 135 1.54 9.96 -8.73
C THR A 135 1.85 8.96 -7.62
N GLY A 136 1.12 9.02 -6.51
CA GLY A 136 1.20 8.07 -5.41
C GLY A 136 0.88 6.64 -5.83
N ILE A 137 -0.19 6.44 -6.61
CA ILE A 137 -0.59 5.12 -7.14
C ILE A 137 0.51 4.56 -8.04
N VAL A 138 0.99 5.35 -8.99
CA VAL A 138 2.06 4.93 -9.91
C VAL A 138 3.33 4.59 -9.13
N LEU A 139 3.70 5.42 -8.14
CA LEU A 139 4.86 5.20 -7.30
C LEU A 139 4.74 3.91 -6.49
N ALA A 140 3.60 3.68 -5.84
CA ALA A 140 3.31 2.47 -5.09
C ALA A 140 3.42 1.21 -5.96
N LEU A 141 2.83 1.26 -7.17
CA LEU A 141 2.86 0.14 -8.11
C LEU A 141 4.29 -0.14 -8.61
N CYS A 142 5.06 0.90 -8.93
CA CYS A 142 6.45 0.76 -9.34
C CYS A 142 7.30 0.10 -8.24
N ILE A 143 7.16 0.54 -6.99
CA ILE A 143 7.87 -0.02 -5.85
C ILE A 143 7.44 -1.47 -5.60
N HIS A 144 6.15 -1.76 -5.70
CA HIS A 144 5.62 -3.12 -5.53
C HIS A 144 6.16 -4.09 -6.59
N LEU A 145 6.19 -3.68 -7.86
CA LEU A 145 6.78 -4.49 -8.93
C LEU A 145 8.28 -4.71 -8.71
N PHE A 146 8.99 -3.70 -8.22
CA PHE A 146 10.40 -3.82 -7.88
C PHE A 146 10.63 -4.79 -6.72
N LYS A 147 9.77 -4.76 -5.69
CA LYS A 147 9.76 -5.73 -4.59
C LYS A 147 9.60 -7.15 -5.10
N MET A 148 8.58 -7.38 -5.94
CA MET A 148 8.31 -8.69 -6.53
C MET A 148 9.53 -9.21 -7.32
N LEU A 149 10.22 -8.33 -8.05
CA LEU A 149 11.45 -8.69 -8.77
C LEU A 149 12.60 -9.07 -7.82
N ILE A 150 12.83 -8.32 -6.73
CA ILE A 150 13.87 -8.66 -5.74
C ILE A 150 13.60 -10.03 -5.12
N ARG A 151 12.34 -10.33 -4.81
CA ARG A 151 11.95 -11.62 -4.24
C ARG A 151 12.15 -12.78 -5.21
N LEU A 152 11.79 -12.57 -6.48
CA LEU A 152 12.04 -13.56 -7.53
C LEU A 152 13.54 -13.89 -7.63
N ILE A 153 14.41 -12.87 -7.62
CA ILE A 153 15.86 -13.05 -7.62
C ILE A 153 16.32 -13.77 -6.34
N GLY A 154 15.81 -13.37 -5.18
CA GLY A 154 16.13 -14.00 -3.89
C GLY A 154 15.76 -15.49 -3.83
N LEU A 155 14.62 -15.87 -4.40
CA LEU A 155 14.20 -17.26 -4.51
C LEU A 155 15.17 -18.08 -5.38
N THR A 156 15.56 -17.53 -6.54
CA THR A 156 16.51 -18.21 -7.45
C THR A 156 17.93 -18.32 -6.88
N CYS A 157 18.41 -17.31 -6.14
CA CYS A 157 19.77 -17.29 -5.60
C CYS A 157 19.93 -18.10 -4.31
N CYS A 158 18.95 -18.05 -3.40
CA CYS A 158 19.05 -18.63 -2.05
C CYS A 158 18.19 -19.90 -1.85
N ALA A 159 17.50 -20.40 -2.87
CA ALA A 159 16.54 -21.51 -2.75
C ALA A 159 15.50 -21.28 -1.62
N GLY A 160 15.13 -20.02 -1.37
CA GLY A 160 14.13 -19.63 -0.37
C GLY A 160 14.64 -19.37 1.06
N CYS A 161 15.91 -19.62 1.39
CA CYS A 161 16.39 -19.42 2.78
C CYS A 161 16.51 -17.94 3.18
N CYS A 162 16.60 -17.03 2.21
CA CYS A 162 16.77 -15.59 2.44
C CYS A 162 15.44 -14.82 2.57
N GLN A 163 14.28 -15.45 2.36
CA GLN A 163 12.97 -14.78 2.34
C GLN A 163 12.63 -14.06 3.65
N PRO A 164 12.77 -14.68 4.84
CA PRO A 164 12.46 -14.01 6.10
C PRO A 164 13.32 -12.76 6.34
N CYS A 165 14.60 -12.81 5.94
CA CYS A 165 15.51 -11.67 6.07
C CYS A 165 15.05 -10.49 5.21
N ILE A 166 14.62 -10.76 3.97
CA ILE A 166 14.08 -9.74 3.07
C ILE A 166 12.83 -9.12 3.67
N THR A 167 11.89 -9.93 4.17
CA THR A 167 10.65 -9.46 4.81
C THR A 167 10.95 -8.58 6.03
N VAL A 168 11.93 -8.94 6.87
CA VAL A 168 12.32 -8.12 8.02
C VAL A 168 12.88 -6.76 7.58
N VAL A 169 13.69 -6.74 6.53
CA VAL A 169 14.23 -5.49 5.96
C VAL A 169 13.11 -4.64 5.38
N GLU A 170 12.14 -5.23 4.68
CA GLU A 170 10.97 -4.53 4.13
C GLU A 170 10.14 -3.88 5.24
N ILE A 171 9.77 -4.64 6.27
CA ILE A 171 9.00 -4.13 7.42
C ILE A 171 9.77 -3.03 8.15
N SER A 172 11.08 -3.20 8.35
CA SER A 172 11.92 -2.19 8.98
C SER A 172 12.00 -0.92 8.12
N CYS A 173 12.09 -1.05 6.80
CA CYS A 173 12.12 0.06 5.85
C CYS A 173 10.80 0.84 5.88
N VAL A 174 9.66 0.14 5.89
CA VAL A 174 8.33 0.75 5.97
C VAL A 174 8.13 1.46 7.30
N LEU A 175 8.46 0.79 8.41
CA LEU A 175 8.34 1.36 9.75
C LEU A 175 9.18 2.64 9.87
N CYS A 176 10.46 2.59 9.53
CA CYS A 176 11.34 3.75 9.55
C CYS A 176 10.88 4.84 8.57
N GLY A 177 10.49 4.47 7.34
CA GLY A 177 10.06 5.40 6.31
C GLY A 177 8.82 6.20 6.70
N VAL A 178 7.79 5.52 7.22
CA VAL A 178 6.55 6.15 7.68
C VAL A 178 6.77 6.99 8.94
N LEU A 179 7.47 6.45 9.95
CA LEU A 179 7.73 7.19 11.19
C LEU A 179 8.60 8.42 10.93
N LEU A 180 9.69 8.30 10.16
CA LEU A 180 10.54 9.45 9.85
C LEU A 180 9.79 10.50 9.03
N ALA A 181 8.92 10.08 8.10
CA ALA A 181 8.11 11.02 7.32
C ALA A 181 7.16 11.85 8.20
N ILE A 182 6.55 11.22 9.21
CA ILE A 182 5.55 11.87 10.07
C ILE A 182 6.23 12.69 11.17
N PHE A 183 7.19 12.12 11.90
CA PHE A 183 7.84 12.81 13.03
C PHE A 183 8.81 13.91 12.59
N ILE A 184 9.51 13.73 11.47
CA ILE A 184 10.51 14.67 10.99
C ILE A 184 10.16 15.07 9.57
N ARG A 185 9.34 16.13 9.45
CA ARG A 185 8.93 16.73 8.18
C ARG A 185 10.07 16.90 7.16
N GLN A 186 11.25 17.33 7.63
CA GLN A 186 12.42 17.50 6.78
C GLN A 186 12.92 16.19 6.16
N LEU A 187 12.85 15.07 6.89
CA LEU A 187 13.25 13.77 6.37
C LEU A 187 12.25 13.20 5.37
N ALA A 188 10.97 13.60 5.44
CA ALA A 188 9.99 13.22 4.44
C ALA A 188 10.42 13.64 3.02
N ILE A 189 11.02 14.83 2.87
CA ILE A 189 11.52 15.31 1.57
C ILE A 189 12.65 14.41 1.08
N ILE A 190 13.60 14.06 1.94
CA ILE A 190 14.73 13.20 1.58
C ILE A 190 14.24 11.81 1.18
N THR A 191 13.37 11.19 1.98
CA THR A 191 12.79 9.87 1.70
C THR A 191 11.99 9.90 0.39
N CYS A 192 11.19 10.94 0.18
CA CYS A 192 10.44 11.15 -1.06
C CYS A 192 11.37 11.20 -2.29
N ILE A 193 12.46 11.98 -2.23
CA ILE A 193 13.45 12.06 -3.32
C ILE A 193 14.09 10.69 -3.59
N ILE A 194 14.44 9.94 -2.54
CA ILE A 194 15.01 8.59 -2.69
C ILE A 194 14.01 7.65 -3.37
N LEU A 195 12.74 7.67 -2.97
CA LEU A 195 11.69 6.85 -3.58
C LEU A 195 11.45 7.23 -5.04
N LEU A 196 11.39 8.52 -5.35
CA LEU A 196 11.23 9.00 -6.72
C LEU A 196 12.44 8.64 -7.59
N GLY A 197 13.64 8.78 -7.05
CA GLY A 197 14.87 8.37 -7.72
C GLY A 197 14.89 6.87 -8.01
N ALA A 198 14.52 6.04 -7.03
CA ALA A 198 14.45 4.59 -7.19
C ALA A 198 13.40 4.18 -8.24
N ALA A 199 12.19 4.76 -8.17
CA ALA A 199 11.13 4.50 -9.14
C ALA A 199 11.51 4.97 -10.55
N GLY A 200 12.08 6.18 -10.67
CA GLY A 200 12.58 6.72 -11.93
C GLY A 200 13.70 5.86 -12.53
N PHE A 201 14.62 5.37 -11.69
CA PHE A 201 15.68 4.46 -12.11
C PHE A 201 15.13 3.11 -12.62
N ALA A 202 14.14 2.53 -11.92
CA ALA A 202 13.49 1.28 -12.34
C ALA A 202 12.80 1.42 -13.71
N ILE A 203 12.12 2.55 -13.94
CA ILE A 203 11.50 2.87 -15.23
C ILE A 203 12.57 3.06 -16.30
N TYR A 204 13.60 3.86 -16.03
CA TYR A 204 14.70 4.13 -16.96
C TYR A 204 15.37 2.83 -17.44
N LYS A 205 15.70 1.94 -16.50
CA LYS A 205 16.32 0.64 -16.82
C LYS A 205 15.47 -0.17 -17.78
N LYS A 206 14.16 -0.30 -17.50
CA LYS A 206 13.22 -1.07 -18.33
C LYS A 206 13.10 -0.55 -19.76
N PHE A 207 13.16 0.77 -19.94
CA PHE A 207 13.05 1.38 -21.27
C PHE A 207 14.36 1.36 -22.07
N PHE A 208 15.52 1.33 -21.41
CA PHE A 208 16.81 1.32 -22.09
C PHE A 208 17.27 -0.08 -22.52
N GLU A 209 16.95 -1.13 -21.76
CA GLU A 209 17.31 -2.52 -22.13
C GLU A 209 16.61 -2.99 -23.43
N ASN A 210 15.43 -2.45 -23.75
CA ASN A 210 14.70 -2.79 -24.98
C ASN A 210 15.31 -2.23 -26.29
N LYS A 211 16.41 -1.47 -26.24
CA LYS A 211 16.99 -0.82 -27.42
C LYS A 211 18.22 -1.52 -28.01
N GLU A 212 18.79 -2.53 -27.34
CA GLU A 212 20.02 -3.20 -27.80
C GLU A 212 19.78 -4.38 -28.76
N ASP A 213 18.55 -4.88 -28.88
CA ASP A 213 18.24 -6.06 -29.69
C ASP A 213 17.92 -5.79 -31.17
N ASP A 214 17.89 -4.52 -31.61
CA ASP A 214 17.73 -4.16 -33.03
C ASP A 214 19.07 -4.14 -33.79
N THR A 215 20.04 -5.00 -33.42
CA THR A 215 21.21 -5.24 -34.28
C THR A 215 20.79 -6.23 -35.38
N PRO A 216 20.80 -5.84 -36.67
CA PRO A 216 20.33 -6.71 -37.75
C PRO A 216 21.21 -7.97 -37.82
N GLN A 217 20.63 -9.12 -37.45
CA GLN A 217 21.27 -10.41 -37.72
C GLN A 217 21.43 -10.57 -39.23
N THR A 218 22.66 -10.41 -39.70
CA THR A 218 23.04 -10.70 -41.08
C THR A 218 22.99 -12.22 -41.24
N HIS A 219 21.88 -12.73 -41.78
CA HIS A 219 21.71 -14.12 -42.20
C HIS A 219 22.85 -14.52 -43.15
N THR A 220 23.89 -15.17 -42.63
CA THR A 220 24.83 -15.93 -43.45
C THR A 220 24.26 -17.33 -43.60
N THR A 221 23.54 -17.54 -44.70
CA THR A 221 23.07 -18.84 -45.15
C THR A 221 24.27 -19.74 -45.45
N ALA A 222 24.53 -20.73 -44.58
CA ALA A 222 25.41 -21.84 -44.91
C ALA A 222 24.63 -22.91 -45.70
N PRO A 223 25.14 -23.43 -46.82
CA PRO A 223 24.48 -24.47 -47.58
C PRO A 223 24.68 -25.84 -46.91
N ASN A 224 23.55 -26.53 -46.78
CA ASN A 224 23.41 -27.92 -46.36
C ASN A 224 24.15 -28.85 -47.36
N MET A 225 24.95 -29.80 -46.86
CA MET A 225 25.52 -30.88 -47.65
C MET A 225 25.32 -32.22 -46.93
N ASP A 226 24.23 -32.89 -47.28
CA ASP A 226 23.98 -34.31 -47.03
C ASP A 226 24.81 -35.17 -47.98
N ILE A 227 25.61 -36.14 -47.48
CA ILE A 227 25.95 -37.37 -48.23
C ILE A 227 26.04 -38.59 -47.28
N ASN A 228 25.36 -39.64 -47.75
CA ASN A 228 25.15 -41.00 -47.23
C ASN A 228 26.39 -41.88 -46.96
N ALA A 229 26.15 -42.84 -46.05
CA ALA A 229 26.52 -44.27 -46.04
C ALA A 229 28.00 -44.72 -46.08
N THR A 230 28.38 -45.62 -45.17
CA THR A 230 28.77 -47.02 -45.48
C THR A 230 29.00 -47.85 -44.20
N THR A 231 28.40 -49.05 -44.23
CA THR A 231 28.50 -50.25 -43.39
C THR A 231 29.94 -50.65 -42.99
N THR A 232 30.14 -51.31 -41.84
CA THR A 232 30.95 -52.55 -41.70
C THR A 232 30.84 -53.15 -40.28
N THR A 233 30.21 -54.32 -40.23
CA THR A 233 30.44 -55.53 -39.41
C THR A 233 31.74 -55.58 -38.59
N ASP A 234 31.68 -55.90 -37.30
CA ASP A 234 32.43 -57.07 -36.81
C ASP A 234 31.93 -57.66 -35.49
N ASN A 235 31.90 -59.00 -35.50
CA ASN A 235 31.53 -59.88 -34.42
C ASN A 235 32.76 -60.23 -33.55
N ASN A 236 32.48 -60.85 -32.40
CA ASN A 236 33.21 -61.99 -31.79
C ASN A 236 34.01 -61.77 -30.47
N LYS A 237 33.39 -62.27 -29.37
CA LYS A 237 33.92 -63.26 -28.39
C LYS A 237 34.81 -62.80 -27.18
N PRO A 238 35.09 -63.63 -26.13
CA PRO A 238 34.21 -63.90 -24.96
C PRO A 238 34.92 -64.01 -23.55
N ASN A 239 34.12 -64.28 -22.50
CA ASN A 239 34.45 -64.92 -21.18
C ASN A 239 35.28 -64.07 -20.19
N THR A 240 35.14 -64.07 -18.85
CA THR A 240 34.70 -65.06 -17.83
C THR A 240 34.41 -64.32 -16.47
N PRO A 241 34.17 -64.95 -15.29
CA PRO A 241 33.06 -64.58 -14.40
C PRO A 241 33.53 -64.00 -13.04
N THR A 242 32.62 -63.51 -12.20
CA THR A 242 32.71 -63.72 -10.74
C THR A 242 31.32 -63.60 -10.11
N SER A 243 30.97 -64.69 -9.43
CA SER A 243 29.83 -64.93 -8.56
C SER A 243 29.93 -64.12 -7.25
N THR A 244 28.80 -63.67 -6.69
CA THR A 244 28.33 -63.89 -5.29
C THR A 244 26.93 -63.21 -5.21
N GLN A 245 25.82 -63.93 -5.39
CA GLN A 245 25.08 -64.79 -4.46
C GLN A 245 24.07 -64.04 -3.54
N ALA A 246 22.80 -64.43 -3.70
CA ALA A 246 21.63 -64.37 -2.78
C ALA A 246 21.13 -62.99 -2.32
N THR A 247 19.85 -62.64 -2.47
CA THR A 247 18.70 -63.38 -1.91
C THR A 247 17.40 -63.09 -2.69
N SER A 248 16.65 -64.16 -2.98
CA SER A 248 15.29 -64.18 -3.55
C SER A 248 14.20 -63.69 -2.56
N PRO A 249 12.90 -63.94 -2.79
CA PRO A 249 12.00 -63.28 -3.74
C PRO A 249 10.75 -62.73 -2.99
N ASN A 250 9.85 -61.99 -3.65
CA ASN A 250 8.47 -62.46 -3.80
C ASN A 250 7.64 -61.50 -4.66
N GLN A 251 6.93 -62.10 -5.61
CA GLN A 251 5.84 -61.52 -6.37
C GLN A 251 4.72 -61.06 -5.44
N ASN A 252 4.04 -59.96 -5.78
CA ASN A 252 2.63 -60.12 -6.12
C ASN A 252 2.14 -58.98 -7.01
N ASN A 253 1.73 -59.36 -8.21
CA ASN A 253 0.82 -58.61 -9.04
C ASN A 253 -0.57 -58.69 -8.40
N ASN A 254 -1.30 -57.58 -8.33
CA ASN A 254 -2.76 -57.56 -8.48
C ASN A 254 -3.18 -56.14 -8.87
N ALA A 255 -3.55 -56.02 -10.15
CA ALA A 255 -4.75 -55.42 -10.74
C ALA A 255 -5.56 -54.31 -10.00
N PRO A 256 -6.28 -53.48 -10.78
CA PRO A 256 -6.70 -52.14 -10.40
C PRO A 256 -8.03 -52.14 -9.65
N THR A 257 -8.17 -51.22 -8.70
CA THR A 257 -9.47 -50.80 -8.18
C THR A 257 -9.70 -49.34 -8.55
N ASP A 258 -10.62 -49.16 -9.50
CA ASP A 258 -11.49 -48.00 -9.59
C ASP A 258 -12.02 -47.67 -8.20
N VAL A 259 -11.60 -46.53 -7.67
CA VAL A 259 -12.29 -45.87 -6.56
C VAL A 259 -12.72 -44.51 -7.09
N GLU A 260 -13.87 -44.55 -7.74
CA GLU A 260 -14.78 -43.43 -7.90
C GLU A 260 -15.10 -42.89 -6.51
N ASN A 261 -14.33 -41.90 -6.06
CA ASN A 261 -14.63 -41.16 -4.84
C ASN A 261 -15.38 -39.89 -5.24
N GLN A 262 -16.68 -40.05 -5.47
CA GLN A 262 -17.61 -38.94 -5.50
C GLN A 262 -17.66 -38.33 -4.10
N VAL A 263 -16.95 -37.21 -3.91
CA VAL A 263 -17.25 -36.30 -2.82
C VAL A 263 -18.43 -35.47 -3.31
N GLU A 264 -19.64 -35.90 -2.94
CA GLU A 264 -20.83 -35.06 -2.98
C GLU A 264 -20.54 -33.77 -2.20
N ILE A 265 -20.41 -32.67 -2.94
CA ILE A 265 -20.51 -31.33 -2.36
C ILE A 265 -21.98 -31.16 -1.97
N PRO A 266 -22.33 -30.89 -0.71
CA PRO A 266 -23.68 -30.49 -0.38
C PRO A 266 -23.98 -29.18 -1.11
N VAL A 267 -24.83 -29.27 -2.13
CA VAL A 267 -25.49 -28.10 -2.71
C VAL A 267 -26.29 -27.46 -1.58
N ILE A 268 -25.76 -26.37 -1.03
CA ILE A 268 -26.53 -25.46 -0.20
C ILE A 268 -27.55 -24.83 -1.14
N VAL A 269 -28.74 -25.44 -1.17
CA VAL A 269 -29.96 -24.83 -1.70
C VAL A 269 -30.23 -23.62 -0.82
N ILE A 270 -29.87 -22.44 -1.31
CA ILE A 270 -30.34 -21.18 -0.74
C ILE A 270 -31.85 -21.13 -1.04
N PRO A 271 -32.75 -21.17 -0.04
CA PRO A 271 -34.15 -20.92 -0.31
C PRO A 271 -34.30 -19.48 -0.80
N SER A 272 -34.68 -19.34 -2.07
CA SER A 272 -35.17 -18.09 -2.63
C SER A 272 -36.57 -17.83 -2.08
N THR A 273 -36.65 -17.38 -0.83
CA THR A 273 -37.86 -16.76 -0.30
C THR A 273 -37.72 -15.25 -0.52
N ILE A 274 -38.10 -14.83 -1.72
CA ILE A 274 -38.43 -13.42 -1.99
C ILE A 274 -39.77 -13.20 -1.30
N ASP A 275 -39.74 -12.92 0.00
CA ASP A 275 -40.89 -12.31 0.65
C ASP A 275 -40.95 -10.86 0.19
N THR A 276 -41.99 -10.60 -0.58
CA THR A 276 -42.39 -9.29 -1.06
C THR A 276 -42.88 -8.52 0.16
N ALA A 277 -41.96 -7.83 0.85
CA ALA A 277 -42.34 -6.86 1.87
C ALA A 277 -43.02 -5.68 1.16
N GLU A 278 -44.33 -5.61 1.34
CA GLU A 278 -45.19 -4.50 0.96
C GLU A 278 -44.54 -3.17 1.33
N SER A 279 -44.37 -2.33 0.31
CA SER A 279 -44.09 -0.91 0.44
C SER A 279 -45.27 -0.26 1.16
N ASN A 280 -45.18 -0.18 2.49
CA ASN A 280 -46.02 0.71 3.26
C ASN A 280 -45.60 2.15 2.94
N GLY A 281 -46.48 2.83 2.22
CA GLY A 281 -46.36 4.23 1.86
C GLY A 281 -46.09 5.08 3.08
N SER A 282 -44.87 5.62 3.14
CA SER A 282 -44.57 6.74 4.01
C SER A 282 -45.10 7.99 3.33
N GLU A 283 -46.23 8.49 3.83
CA GLU A 283 -46.76 9.81 3.53
C GLU A 283 -45.62 10.85 3.58
N LEU A 284 -45.49 11.61 2.49
CA LEU A 284 -44.66 12.81 2.50
C LEU A 284 -45.18 13.76 3.60
N PRO A 285 -44.30 14.32 4.44
CA PRO A 285 -44.70 15.37 5.35
C PRO A 285 -45.23 16.58 4.55
N PRO A 286 -46.28 17.26 5.03
CA PRO A 286 -46.88 18.38 4.33
C PRO A 286 -45.86 19.52 4.12
N PRO A 287 -45.99 20.26 3.01
CA PRO A 287 -45.06 21.34 2.67
C PRO A 287 -45.04 22.42 3.75
N ILE A 288 -43.83 22.79 4.15
CA ILE A 288 -43.56 23.87 5.10
C ILE A 288 -44.13 25.18 4.52
N PRO A 289 -45.01 25.90 5.25
CA PRO A 289 -45.53 27.18 4.76
C PRO A 289 -44.40 28.22 4.64
N PRO A 290 -44.46 29.12 3.65
CA PRO A 290 -43.45 30.15 3.46
C PRO A 290 -43.36 31.06 4.70
N PRO A 291 -42.16 31.56 5.04
CA PRO A 291 -41.96 32.44 6.18
C PRO A 291 -42.83 33.69 6.03
N SER A 292 -43.75 33.85 6.99
CA SER A 292 -44.55 35.05 7.19
C SER A 292 -43.62 36.25 7.39
N SER A 293 -43.56 37.13 6.40
CA SER A 293 -42.97 38.46 6.50
C SER A 293 -43.81 39.30 7.46
N ASN A 294 -43.49 39.26 8.75
CA ASN A 294 -43.98 40.23 9.72
C ASN A 294 -42.77 40.85 10.45
N PRO A 295 -42.39 42.08 10.12
CA PRO A 295 -41.32 42.80 10.79
C PRO A 295 -41.94 43.62 11.92
N ASP A 296 -42.09 43.03 13.10
CA ASP A 296 -42.41 43.81 14.29
C ASP A 296 -41.69 43.22 15.51
N TYR A 297 -40.75 44.02 16.02
CA TYR A 297 -40.25 44.14 17.39
C TYR A 297 -40.04 42.87 18.22
N ILE A 298 -38.80 42.65 18.71
CA ILE A 298 -38.44 42.90 20.13
C ILE A 298 -36.93 43.19 20.21
N GLU A 299 -36.61 44.41 20.61
CA GLU A 299 -35.32 44.83 21.17
C GLU A 299 -35.23 44.28 22.61
N VAL A 300 -34.40 43.26 22.85
CA VAL A 300 -34.04 42.86 24.22
C VAL A 300 -32.63 43.37 24.52
N GLN A 301 -32.60 44.54 25.15
CA GLN A 301 -31.51 44.98 26.01
C GLN A 301 -31.38 43.99 27.19
N LEU A 302 -30.23 43.33 27.33
CA LEU A 302 -29.87 42.69 28.59
C LEU A 302 -28.49 43.19 29.04
N SER A 303 -28.56 44.11 29.99
CA SER A 303 -27.46 44.71 30.73
C SER A 303 -26.80 43.73 31.68
N THR A 304 -25.46 43.75 31.66
CA THR A 304 -24.52 43.89 32.79
C THR A 304 -24.91 43.32 34.17
N SER A 305 -24.13 42.34 34.65
CA SER A 305 -23.52 42.22 36.00
C SER A 305 -22.57 41.01 35.99
N GLN A 306 -21.24 41.21 36.04
CA GLN A 306 -20.37 41.22 37.23
C GLN A 306 -20.25 39.88 37.96
N GLU A 307 -19.08 39.23 37.87
CA GLU A 307 -18.29 38.60 38.97
C GLU A 307 -17.01 38.01 38.31
N GLU A 308 -15.82 38.60 38.46
CA GLU A 308 -14.89 38.54 39.60
C GLU A 308 -14.11 37.20 39.64
N ASP A 309 -12.81 37.27 39.98
CA ASP A 309 -11.83 36.19 40.09
C ASP A 309 -11.09 35.67 38.84
N ARG A 310 -10.01 36.38 38.44
CA ARG A 310 -8.65 35.79 38.36
C ARG A 310 -7.60 36.87 38.06
N ASN A 311 -7.07 37.44 39.13
CA ASN A 311 -5.78 38.12 39.15
C ASN A 311 -4.81 37.26 39.98
N ASP A 312 -3.52 37.30 39.62
CA ASP A 312 -2.34 36.74 40.31
C ASP A 312 -1.63 35.60 39.58
N ASN A 313 -0.78 35.97 38.61
CA ASN A 313 0.58 35.42 38.46
C ASN A 313 1.25 35.97 37.20
N ASN A 314 1.88 37.15 37.27
CA ASN A 314 3.02 37.46 36.39
C ASN A 314 3.82 38.71 36.81
N ASN A 315 4.31 38.73 38.04
CA ASN A 315 5.30 39.74 38.42
C ASN A 315 6.33 39.19 39.42
N LYS A 316 7.24 38.31 38.95
CA LYS A 316 8.38 37.86 39.78
C LYS A 316 9.67 37.50 39.03
N ASN A 317 9.98 38.12 37.89
CA ASN A 317 11.29 37.92 37.23
C ASN A 317 11.88 39.22 36.66
N LYS A 318 11.97 40.28 37.48
CA LYS A 318 12.74 41.48 37.13
C LYS A 318 13.46 42.10 38.34
N LYS A 319 14.27 41.30 39.02
CA LYS A 319 15.22 41.82 40.03
C LYS A 319 16.32 40.78 40.34
N GLU A 320 17.23 40.57 39.39
CA GLU A 320 18.57 40.03 39.67
C GLU A 320 19.48 40.29 38.46
N SER A 321 19.89 41.55 38.29
CA SER A 321 21.10 41.90 37.54
C SER A 321 21.47 43.34 37.89
N LYS A 322 21.97 43.51 39.11
CA LYS A 322 22.87 44.58 39.51
C LYS A 322 23.60 44.05 40.74
N ASP A 323 24.92 44.16 40.70
CA ASP A 323 25.91 43.76 41.70
C ASP A 323 26.53 42.37 41.50
N ASN A 324 27.39 42.26 40.47
CA ASN A 324 28.80 41.85 40.61
C ASN A 324 29.53 41.94 39.26
#